data_AF-A0A1U9ND78-F1
#
_entry.id   AF-A0A1U9ND78-F1
#
_cell.length_a   1.000
_cell.length_b   1.000
_cell.length_c   1.000
_cell.angle_alpha   90.00
_cell.angle_beta   90.00
_cell.angle_gamma   90.00
#
_symmetry.space_group_name_H-M   'P 1'
#
loop_
_entity.id
_entity.type
_entity.pdbx_description
1 polymer ?
#
loop_
_entity_poly.entity_id
_entity_poly.type
_entity_poly.pdbx_seq_one_letter_code
_entity_poly.pdbx_strand_id
1 'polypeptide(L)'
;MKLPGGYLASVTSVSDQQGNPLQAPLCTARLQNEFRFKPRCGALQLLLQERRQYCIDNQLSHAHWVSELLACILVQLGDYTATHQPDDEAQLLSRVRQLCVADRQFILWQWRLNQGHVQGNQTEWLSNQCPACDAYYDFPLDWQMLPIKLATVDFPFAQLTLGSQQISVRVPNGGDQEFIADWLSNHPAATQRELQRTLLRRLLIVDEKTDAVELEQALSDEQIASIESALEAVAPELASAIQLACPECGFEHQLQLDLYQQLLAPISQLLDEVHQLAIHYHWREEDILHLPETRRRAYLQRLELSQGMRGAV
;
A
#
# COMPACT_ATOMS: atom_id res chain seq x y z
N MET A 1 -30.08 17.66 19.05
CA MET A 1 -29.13 17.49 20.16
C MET A 1 -27.74 17.51 19.55
N LYS A 2 -26.90 18.50 19.89
CA LYS A 2 -25.61 18.76 19.23
C LYS A 2 -24.69 17.53 19.35
N LEU A 3 -24.23 17.01 18.22
CA LEU A 3 -23.17 16.02 18.14
C LEU A 3 -21.86 16.67 18.61
N PRO A 4 -21.14 16.10 19.60
CA PRO A 4 -19.81 16.58 19.95
C PRO A 4 -18.82 16.23 18.83
N GLY A 5 -17.88 17.15 18.61
CA GLY A 5 -17.04 17.27 17.43
C GLY A 5 -16.01 16.17 17.21
N GLY A 6 -15.41 16.27 16.03
CA GLY A 6 -14.59 15.27 15.38
C GLY A 6 -13.33 14.88 16.15
N TYR A 7 -13.04 13.59 16.08
CA TYR A 7 -11.68 13.07 16.15
C TYR A 7 -11.26 12.71 14.73
N LEU A 8 -10.81 13.72 13.98
CA LEU A 8 -9.96 13.51 12.83
C LEU A 8 -8.55 13.27 13.39
N ALA A 9 -8.03 12.05 13.28
CA ALA A 9 -6.62 11.82 13.51
C ALA A 9 -5.84 12.45 12.35
N SER A 10 -5.35 13.68 12.54
CA SER A 10 -4.36 14.28 11.66
C SER A 10 -3.00 13.65 12.01
N VAL A 11 -2.51 12.73 11.18
CA VAL A 11 -1.08 12.42 11.17
C VAL A 11 -0.40 13.63 10.52
N THR A 12 0.14 14.50 11.36
CA THR A 12 0.93 15.65 10.91
C THR A 12 2.39 15.32 11.20
N SER A 13 3.16 15.22 10.12
CA SER A 13 4.63 15.10 10.04
C SER A 13 5.29 13.92 10.77
N VAL A 14 5.83 12.99 9.98
CA VAL A 14 6.97 12.15 10.40
C VAL A 14 8.21 13.04 10.39
N SER A 15 9.03 12.96 11.44
CA SER A 15 10.30 13.67 11.55
C SER A 15 11.47 12.68 11.44
N ASP A 16 12.63 13.12 10.97
CA ASP A 16 13.86 12.32 11.00
C ASP A 16 14.34 12.07 12.45
N GLN A 17 15.42 11.29 12.60
CA GLN A 17 16.03 11.03 13.91
C GLN A 17 16.54 12.30 14.64
N GLN A 18 16.52 13.46 13.97
CA GLN A 18 16.92 14.77 14.49
C GLN A 18 15.72 15.69 14.76
N GLY A 19 14.48 15.22 14.54
CA GLY A 19 13.26 15.98 14.75
C GLY A 19 12.93 16.96 13.62
N ASN A 20 13.57 16.86 12.45
CA ASN A 20 13.21 17.66 11.29
C ASN A 20 12.03 17.03 10.56
N PRO A 21 10.99 17.79 10.18
CA PRO A 21 9.88 17.26 9.40
C PRO A 21 10.41 16.71 8.06
N LEU A 22 10.15 15.42 7.81
CA LEU A 22 10.47 14.76 6.54
C LEU A 22 9.54 15.33 5.45
N GLN A 23 10.00 16.36 4.75
CA GLN A 23 9.33 16.90 3.56
C GLN A 23 10.08 16.42 2.33
N ALA A 24 9.48 15.53 1.55
CA ALA A 24 9.99 15.09 0.25
C ALA A 24 9.03 15.49 -0.88
N PRO A 25 9.49 15.72 -2.12
CA PRO A 25 8.67 16.31 -3.18
C PRO A 25 7.88 15.25 -3.99
N LEU A 26 6.63 15.57 -4.34
CA LEU A 26 5.75 14.77 -5.21
C LEU A 26 5.06 15.64 -6.28
N CYS A 27 4.81 15.05 -7.45
CA CYS A 27 4.49 15.76 -8.68
C CYS A 27 2.99 15.94 -8.95
N THR A 28 2.51 17.16 -8.69
CA THR A 28 1.98 18.06 -9.72
C THR A 28 2.67 19.41 -9.45
N ALA A 29 2.37 20.53 -10.11
CA ALA A 29 3.00 21.82 -9.76
C ALA A 29 2.73 22.31 -8.30
N ARG A 30 2.10 21.48 -7.45
CA ARG A 30 2.02 21.59 -5.99
C ARG A 30 2.13 20.21 -5.31
N LEU A 31 2.91 20.18 -4.22
CA LEU A 31 3.17 19.05 -3.32
C LEU A 31 1.88 18.43 -2.77
N GLN A 32 1.76 17.09 -2.81
CA GLN A 32 0.60 16.35 -2.30
C GLN A 32 1.00 15.23 -1.32
N ASN A 33 1.81 15.53 -0.30
CA ASN A 33 2.15 14.59 0.79
C ASN A 33 1.01 14.38 1.80
N GLU A 34 -0.18 14.88 1.47
CA GLU A 34 -1.32 14.90 2.37
C GLU A 34 -2.27 13.78 1.99
N PHE A 35 -2.19 12.67 2.70
CA PHE A 35 -3.25 11.67 2.67
C PHE A 35 -3.87 11.55 4.05
N ARG A 36 -5.13 11.15 4.08
CA ARG A 36 -5.82 10.82 5.32
C ARG A 36 -6.59 9.53 5.13
N PHE A 37 -6.52 8.66 6.13
CA PHE A 37 -7.32 7.45 6.15
C PHE A 37 -8.73 7.72 6.65
N LYS A 38 -9.70 6.96 6.13
CA LYS A 38 -11.01 6.79 6.75
C LYS A 38 -10.83 6.15 8.14
N PRO A 39 -11.73 6.42 9.09
CA PRO A 39 -11.70 5.76 10.39
C PRO A 39 -11.75 4.23 10.27
N ARG A 40 -10.93 3.53 11.05
CA ARG A 40 -10.96 2.07 11.15
C ARG A 40 -12.19 1.62 11.95
N CYS A 41 -13.26 1.31 11.25
CA CYS A 41 -14.51 0.80 11.82
C CYS A 41 -14.94 -0.49 11.10
N GLY A 42 -15.94 -1.18 11.66
CA GLY A 42 -16.48 -2.40 11.06
C GLY A 42 -17.05 -2.18 9.66
N ALA A 43 -17.65 -1.01 9.39
CA ALA A 43 -18.19 -0.68 8.07
C ALA A 43 -17.07 -0.64 7.00
N LEU A 44 -15.93 -0.03 7.31
CA LEU A 44 -14.77 -0.02 6.40
C LEU A 44 -14.20 -1.44 6.22
N GLN A 45 -14.14 -2.23 7.29
CA GLN A 45 -13.64 -3.61 7.21
C GLN A 45 -14.54 -4.49 6.33
N LEU A 46 -15.87 -4.36 6.43
CA LEU A 46 -16.81 -5.03 5.54
C LEU A 46 -16.64 -4.59 4.09
N LEU A 47 -16.60 -3.29 3.84
CA LEU A 47 -16.39 -2.73 2.49
C LEU A 47 -15.12 -3.30 1.85
N LEU A 48 -14.02 -3.36 2.59
CA LEU A 48 -12.77 -3.93 2.08
C LEU A 48 -12.89 -5.42 1.74
N GLN A 49 -13.64 -6.20 2.53
CA GLN A 49 -13.88 -7.62 2.25
C GLN A 49 -14.78 -7.80 1.02
N GLU A 50 -15.84 -7.00 0.89
CA GLU A 50 -16.71 -6.99 -0.30
C GLU A 50 -15.95 -6.61 -1.56
N ARG A 51 -15.10 -5.59 -1.49
CA ARG A 51 -14.24 -5.15 -2.60
C ARG A 51 -13.23 -6.23 -2.97
N ARG A 52 -12.63 -6.90 -1.98
CA ARG A 52 -11.74 -8.03 -2.23
C ARG A 52 -12.47 -9.18 -2.92
N GLN A 53 -13.67 -9.52 -2.45
CA GLN A 53 -14.49 -10.56 -3.05
C GLN A 53 -14.88 -10.19 -4.48
N TYR A 54 -15.27 -8.94 -4.74
CA TYR A 54 -15.53 -8.44 -6.08
C TYR A 54 -14.34 -8.61 -7.01
N CYS A 55 -13.12 -8.26 -6.57
CA CYS A 55 -11.91 -8.51 -7.36
C CYS A 55 -11.71 -9.99 -7.67
N ILE A 56 -11.94 -10.88 -6.71
CA ILE A 56 -11.83 -12.34 -6.90
C ILE A 56 -12.87 -12.83 -7.91
N ASP A 57 -14.13 -12.45 -7.74
CA ASP A 57 -15.25 -12.90 -8.58
C ASP A 57 -15.07 -12.45 -10.04
N ASN A 58 -14.45 -11.28 -10.25
CA ASN A 58 -14.17 -10.73 -11.56
C ASN A 58 -12.74 -11.04 -12.06
N GLN A 59 -11.99 -11.92 -11.38
CA GLN A 59 -10.63 -12.33 -11.73
C GLN A 59 -9.66 -11.14 -11.92
N LEU A 60 -9.87 -10.06 -11.17
CA LEU A 60 -9.01 -8.90 -11.21
C LEU A 60 -7.66 -9.21 -10.57
N SER A 61 -6.60 -8.68 -11.17
CA SER A 61 -5.24 -8.90 -10.68
C SER A 61 -4.99 -8.29 -9.30
N HIS A 62 -3.93 -8.73 -8.63
CA HIS A 62 -3.53 -8.15 -7.35
C HIS A 62 -3.31 -6.63 -7.44
N ALA A 63 -2.80 -6.12 -8.58
CA ALA A 63 -2.61 -4.69 -8.80
C ALA A 63 -3.93 -3.90 -8.75
N HIS A 64 -5.01 -4.45 -9.32
CA HIS A 64 -6.35 -3.87 -9.22
C HIS A 64 -6.85 -3.85 -7.79
N TRP A 65 -6.70 -4.96 -7.08
CA TRP A 65 -7.07 -5.04 -5.67
C TRP A 65 -6.36 -3.96 -4.82
N VAL A 66 -5.07 -3.74 -5.06
CA VAL A 66 -4.32 -2.68 -4.35
C VAL A 66 -4.91 -1.30 -4.61
N SER A 67 -5.30 -0.99 -5.85
CA SER A 67 -5.93 0.29 -6.17
C SER A 67 -7.30 0.43 -5.51
N GLU A 68 -8.13 -0.61 -5.54
CA GLU A 68 -9.43 -0.64 -4.86
C GLU A 68 -9.28 -0.44 -3.35
N LEU A 69 -8.33 -1.16 -2.74
CA LEU A 69 -8.04 -1.03 -1.31
C LEU A 69 -7.60 0.40 -0.97
N LEU A 70 -6.65 0.97 -1.72
CA LEU A 70 -6.17 2.34 -1.47
C LEU A 70 -7.31 3.36 -1.58
N ALA A 71 -8.15 3.25 -2.62
CA ALA A 71 -9.32 4.11 -2.80
C ALA A 71 -10.34 3.94 -1.65
N CYS A 72 -10.50 2.71 -1.14
CA CYS A 72 -11.40 2.43 -0.03
C CYS A 72 -10.90 3.03 1.29
N ILE A 73 -9.61 2.93 1.60
CA ILE A 73 -9.07 3.37 2.89
C ILE A 73 -8.81 4.87 2.98
N LEU A 74 -8.72 5.58 1.86
CA LEU A 74 -8.42 7.01 1.84
C LEU A 74 -9.68 7.88 1.89
N VAL A 75 -9.63 8.96 2.67
CA VAL A 75 -10.61 10.07 2.62
C VAL A 75 -10.01 11.32 1.97
N GLN A 76 -8.68 11.46 2.01
CA GLN A 76 -7.96 12.54 1.33
C GLN A 76 -6.75 11.96 0.62
N LEU A 77 -6.49 12.43 -0.60
CA LEU A 77 -5.25 12.20 -1.32
C LEU A 77 -4.87 13.50 -2.06
N GLY A 78 -3.84 14.16 -1.52
CA GLY A 78 -3.36 15.44 -1.98
C GLY A 78 -4.39 16.56 -1.84
N ASP A 79 -4.66 17.24 -2.95
CA ASP A 79 -5.64 18.33 -3.01
C ASP A 79 -7.10 17.85 -2.99
N TYR A 80 -7.31 16.54 -3.09
CA TYR A 80 -8.64 15.96 -3.14
C TYR A 80 -9.05 15.36 -1.80
N THR A 81 -10.24 15.75 -1.32
CA THR A 81 -10.88 15.21 -0.12
C THR A 81 -12.28 14.72 -0.49
N ALA A 82 -12.57 13.45 -0.22
CA ALA A 82 -13.89 12.86 -0.38
C ALA A 82 -14.89 13.51 0.59
N THR A 83 -16.09 13.79 0.11
CA THR A 83 -17.17 14.48 0.83
C THR A 83 -18.46 13.65 0.92
N HIS A 84 -18.36 12.34 0.71
CA HIS A 84 -19.47 11.37 0.64
C HIS A 84 -20.37 11.56 -0.59
N GLN A 85 -19.80 12.02 -1.70
CA GLN A 85 -20.48 12.11 -2.98
C GLN A 85 -20.35 10.80 -3.77
N PRO A 86 -21.31 10.45 -4.65
CA PRO A 86 -21.26 9.22 -5.45
C PRO A 86 -19.98 9.07 -6.28
N ASP A 87 -19.42 10.18 -6.76
CA ASP A 87 -18.23 10.17 -7.62
C ASP A 87 -16.92 10.08 -6.84
N ASP A 88 -16.94 10.17 -5.51
CA ASP A 88 -15.71 10.26 -4.70
C ASP A 88 -14.83 9.02 -4.85
N GLU A 89 -15.46 7.85 -4.91
CA GLU A 89 -14.77 6.58 -5.05
C GLU A 89 -14.05 6.50 -6.41
N ALA A 90 -14.71 6.88 -7.50
CA ALA A 90 -14.10 6.90 -8.82
C ALA A 90 -12.95 7.91 -8.92
N GLN A 91 -13.08 9.08 -8.26
CA GLN A 91 -12.04 10.10 -8.21
C GLN A 91 -10.81 9.63 -7.41
N LEU A 92 -11.02 9.03 -6.23
CA LEU A 92 -9.93 8.43 -5.45
C LEU A 92 -9.27 7.30 -6.22
N LEU A 93 -10.04 6.41 -6.84
CA LEU A 93 -9.52 5.30 -7.64
C LEU A 93 -8.65 5.78 -8.81
N SER A 94 -9.10 6.82 -9.52
CA SER A 94 -8.30 7.45 -10.59
C SER A 94 -6.98 8.02 -10.07
N ARG A 95 -6.99 8.66 -8.90
CA ARG A 95 -5.79 9.26 -8.30
C ARG A 95 -4.82 8.23 -7.74
N VAL A 96 -5.29 7.19 -7.05
CA VAL A 96 -4.41 6.13 -6.52
C VAL A 96 -3.72 5.36 -7.64
N ARG A 97 -4.35 5.22 -8.81
CA ARG A 97 -3.72 4.66 -10.02
C ARG A 97 -2.58 5.52 -10.55
N GLN A 98 -2.59 6.83 -10.30
CA GLN A 98 -1.53 7.74 -10.72
C GLN A 98 -0.35 7.80 -9.75
N LEU A 99 -0.52 7.31 -8.51
CA LEU A 99 0.57 7.21 -7.54
C LEU A 99 1.67 6.27 -8.04
N CYS A 100 2.93 6.68 -7.86
CA CYS A 100 4.05 5.81 -8.17
C CYS A 100 4.00 4.54 -7.28
N VAL A 101 4.67 3.48 -7.71
CA VAL A 101 4.64 2.19 -6.99
C VAL A 101 5.09 2.34 -5.52
N ALA A 102 6.15 3.11 -5.29
CA ALA A 102 6.67 3.34 -3.94
C ALA A 102 5.71 4.17 -3.06
N ASP A 103 5.00 5.17 -3.60
CA ASP A 103 3.99 5.92 -2.85
C ASP A 103 2.82 5.02 -2.42
N ARG A 104 2.40 4.11 -3.30
CA ARG A 104 1.36 3.12 -2.99
C ARG A 104 1.79 2.20 -1.85
N GLN A 105 3.02 1.69 -1.93
CA GLN A 105 3.63 0.88 -0.87
C GLN A 105 3.77 1.66 0.44
N PHE A 106 4.18 2.93 0.38
CA PHE A 106 4.31 3.81 1.54
C PHE A 106 2.96 4.06 2.23
N ILE A 107 1.90 4.37 1.48
CA ILE A 107 0.55 4.55 2.05
C ILE A 107 0.05 3.27 2.70
N LEU A 108 0.29 2.11 2.07
CA LEU A 108 -0.06 0.81 2.66
C LEU A 108 0.73 0.49 3.92
N TRP A 109 2.02 0.80 3.92
CA TRP A 109 2.87 0.68 5.08
C TRP A 109 2.35 1.57 6.21
N GLN A 110 2.00 2.83 5.93
CA GLN A 110 1.38 3.75 6.90
C GLN A 110 0.02 3.23 7.40
N TRP A 111 -0.77 2.60 6.54
CA TRP A 111 -2.01 1.93 6.94
C TRP A 111 -1.76 0.75 7.88
N ARG A 112 -0.70 -0.04 7.62
CA ARG A 112 -0.23 -1.12 8.51
C ARG A 112 0.21 -0.55 9.85
N LEU A 113 1.00 0.52 9.85
CA LEU A 113 1.45 1.14 11.10
C LEU A 113 0.29 1.74 11.91
N ASN A 114 -0.83 2.07 11.27
CA ASN A 114 -2.05 2.54 11.92
C ASN A 114 -3.00 1.39 12.36
N GLN A 115 -2.58 0.12 12.25
CA GLN A 115 -3.29 -0.99 12.87
C GLN A 115 -3.03 -0.94 14.37
N GLY A 116 -4.07 -0.60 15.14
CA GLY A 116 -3.97 -0.36 16.56
C GLY A 116 -3.53 -1.59 17.34
N HIS A 117 -2.23 -1.75 17.51
CA HIS A 117 -1.65 -2.41 18.67
C HIS A 117 -1.06 -1.32 19.57
N VAL A 118 -1.50 -1.39 20.81
CA VAL A 118 -1.06 -0.66 22.01
C VAL A 118 0.32 -0.02 21.86
N GLN A 119 0.40 1.27 22.22
CA GLN A 119 1.64 2.00 22.53
C GLN A 119 2.87 1.08 22.69
N GLY A 120 3.72 1.03 21.67
CA GLY A 120 5.15 0.84 21.90
C GLY A 120 5.88 -0.31 21.19
N ASN A 121 5.23 -1.23 20.47
CA ASN A 121 6.02 -2.19 19.68
C ASN A 121 5.30 -2.72 18.43
N GLN A 122 5.79 -2.35 17.24
CA GLN A 122 5.37 -2.92 15.95
C GLN A 122 6.35 -3.96 15.42
N THR A 123 7.13 -4.55 16.33
CA THR A 123 7.92 -5.73 16.03
C THR A 123 6.99 -6.91 15.82
N GLU A 124 7.00 -7.46 14.62
CA GLU A 124 6.39 -8.74 14.28
C GLU A 124 7.46 -9.82 14.28
N TRP A 125 7.17 -11.00 14.84
CA TRP A 125 8.02 -12.17 14.69
C TRP A 125 7.63 -12.91 13.42
N LEU A 126 8.55 -12.99 12.47
CA LEU A 126 8.37 -13.67 11.21
C LEU A 126 9.21 -14.94 11.19
N SER A 127 8.68 -15.98 10.54
CA SER A 127 9.39 -17.25 10.33
C SER A 127 9.86 -17.34 8.88
N ASN A 128 11.04 -17.92 8.68
CA ASN A 128 11.55 -18.23 7.35
C ASN A 128 12.27 -19.58 7.33
N GLN A 129 12.34 -20.20 6.15
CA GLN A 129 13.10 -21.42 5.90
C GLN A 129 14.41 -21.06 5.17
N CYS A 130 15.55 -21.54 5.66
CA CYS A 130 16.83 -21.29 5.03
C CYS A 130 16.92 -21.99 3.66
N PRO A 131 17.24 -21.28 2.57
CA PRO A 131 17.35 -21.89 1.24
C PRO A 131 18.59 -22.81 1.07
N ALA A 132 19.53 -22.79 2.02
CA ALA A 132 20.77 -23.56 1.94
C ALA A 132 20.77 -24.82 2.82
N CYS A 133 20.16 -24.78 4.01
CA CYS A 133 20.16 -25.90 4.96
C CYS A 133 18.77 -26.36 5.42
N ASP A 134 17.70 -25.77 4.87
CA ASP A 134 16.29 -26.06 5.17
C ASP A 134 15.84 -25.83 6.63
N ALA A 135 16.69 -25.30 7.50
CA ALA A 135 16.32 -24.97 8.87
C ALA A 135 15.28 -23.84 8.91
N TYR A 136 14.28 -23.99 9.78
CA TYR A 136 13.32 -22.94 10.11
C TYR A 136 13.87 -22.08 11.24
N TYR A 137 13.70 -20.77 11.13
CA TYR A 137 14.08 -19.83 12.17
C TYR A 137 13.15 -18.63 12.18
N ASP A 138 13.04 -18.01 13.35
CA ASP A 138 12.25 -16.81 13.57
C ASP A 138 13.16 -15.59 13.71
N PHE A 139 12.71 -14.45 13.22
CA PHE A 139 13.40 -13.18 13.35
C PHE A 139 12.40 -12.05 13.61
N PRO A 140 12.77 -11.04 14.42
CA PRO A 140 11.94 -9.87 14.64
C PRO A 140 12.06 -8.91 13.45
N LEU A 141 10.93 -8.37 12.99
CA LEU A 141 10.86 -7.28 12.04
C LEU A 141 10.13 -6.10 12.67
N ASP A 142 10.86 -5.00 12.90
CA ASP A 142 10.24 -3.74 13.27
C ASP A 142 9.80 -2.98 12.01
N TRP A 143 8.49 -3.00 11.75
CA TRP A 143 7.92 -2.32 10.60
C TRP A 143 8.19 -0.81 10.61
N GLN A 144 8.41 -0.17 11.75
CA GLN A 144 8.68 1.28 11.82
C GLN A 144 10.08 1.64 11.33
N MET A 145 10.99 0.66 11.27
CA MET A 145 12.39 0.86 10.97
C MET A 145 12.75 0.55 9.51
N LEU A 146 11.76 0.31 8.65
CA LEU A 146 12.01 0.09 7.22
C LEU A 146 12.66 1.33 6.59
N PRO A 147 13.82 1.18 5.91
CA PRO A 147 14.46 2.28 5.21
C PRO A 147 13.58 2.85 4.09
N ILE A 148 13.65 4.17 3.94
CA ILE A 148 12.98 4.92 2.87
C ILE A 148 14.04 5.72 2.13
N LYS A 149 14.05 5.57 0.81
CA LYS A 149 14.75 6.48 -0.11
C LYS A 149 13.76 7.54 -0.58
N LEU A 150 14.14 8.80 -0.46
CA LEU A 150 13.35 9.91 -0.97
C LEU A 150 13.55 10.09 -2.48
N ALA A 151 12.52 10.57 -3.15
CA ALA A 151 12.58 10.95 -4.55
C ALA A 151 13.55 12.13 -4.76
N THR A 152 14.16 12.21 -5.94
CA THR A 152 15.00 13.36 -6.32
C THR A 152 14.14 14.52 -6.85
N VAL A 153 14.78 15.66 -7.14
CA VAL A 153 14.11 16.84 -7.72
C VAL A 153 13.56 16.59 -9.13
N ASP A 154 14.10 15.59 -9.84
CA ASP A 154 13.69 15.24 -11.20
C ASP A 154 12.42 14.39 -11.22
N PHE A 155 12.01 13.86 -10.06
CA PHE A 155 10.77 13.08 -9.93
C PHE A 155 9.58 13.89 -10.44
N PRO A 156 8.72 13.31 -11.30
CA PRO A 156 8.49 11.89 -11.54
C PRO A 156 9.09 11.39 -12.85
N PHE A 157 10.08 12.10 -13.40
CA PHE A 157 10.67 11.79 -14.69
C PHE A 157 12.17 11.53 -14.56
N ALA A 158 12.65 10.50 -15.24
CA ALA A 158 14.05 10.35 -15.56
C ALA A 158 14.31 10.98 -16.93
N GLN A 159 15.24 11.93 -16.99
CA GLN A 159 15.72 12.50 -18.24
C GLN A 159 17.15 12.03 -18.49
N LEU A 160 17.39 11.50 -19.68
CA LEU A 160 18.70 10.98 -20.05
C LEU A 160 18.99 11.16 -21.53
N THR A 161 20.27 11.31 -21.84
CA THR A 161 20.76 11.42 -23.22
C THR A 161 21.29 10.06 -23.67
N LEU A 162 20.67 9.48 -24.68
CA LEU A 162 21.12 8.23 -25.31
C LEU A 162 21.65 8.55 -26.70
N GLY A 163 22.98 8.57 -26.84
CA GLY A 163 23.65 9.03 -28.06
C GLY A 163 23.38 10.53 -28.31
N SER A 164 22.65 10.85 -29.38
CA SER A 164 22.24 12.22 -29.71
C SER A 164 20.79 12.55 -29.32
N GLN A 165 20.04 11.59 -28.77
CA GLN A 165 18.63 11.75 -28.45
C GLN A 165 18.43 12.01 -26.96
N GLN A 166 17.61 13.00 -26.62
CA GLN A 166 17.09 13.18 -25.26
C GLN A 166 15.84 12.32 -25.08
N ILE A 167 15.79 11.52 -24.03
CA ILE A 167 14.65 10.68 -23.68
C ILE A 167 14.16 11.10 -22.30
N SER A 168 12.84 11.21 -22.17
CA SER A 168 12.16 11.40 -20.90
C SER A 168 11.29 10.17 -20.63
N VAL A 169 11.42 9.60 -19.44
CA VAL A 169 10.70 8.40 -19.02
C VAL A 169 10.05 8.67 -17.66
N ARG A 170 8.77 8.32 -17.51
CA ARG A 170 8.06 8.50 -16.23
C ARG A 170 8.32 7.30 -15.30
N VAL A 171 8.46 7.57 -14.01
CA VAL A 171 8.44 6.54 -12.96
C VAL A 171 7.11 5.76 -13.01
N PRO A 172 7.11 4.41 -12.97
CA PRO A 172 5.89 3.60 -13.01
C PRO A 172 4.88 3.93 -11.90
N ASN A 173 3.60 3.82 -12.21
CA ASN A 173 2.48 4.03 -11.29
C ASN A 173 1.55 2.81 -11.18
N GLY A 174 0.54 2.91 -10.31
CA GLY A 174 -0.45 1.86 -10.11
C GLY A 174 -1.19 1.44 -11.39
N GLY A 175 -1.49 2.40 -12.27
CA GLY A 175 -2.10 2.11 -13.56
C GLY A 175 -1.19 1.32 -14.50
N ASP A 176 0.13 1.48 -14.40
CA ASP A 176 1.09 0.64 -15.12
C ASP A 176 1.13 -0.79 -14.56
N GLN A 177 1.03 -0.95 -13.23
CA GLN A 177 0.95 -2.27 -12.59
C GLN A 177 -0.33 -3.03 -13.00
N GLU A 178 -1.48 -2.34 -13.01
CA GLU A 178 -2.75 -2.89 -13.50
C GLU A 178 -2.64 -3.33 -14.96
N PHE A 179 -2.16 -2.43 -15.82
CA PHE A 179 -1.98 -2.71 -17.25
C PHE A 179 -1.08 -3.93 -17.49
N ILE A 180 0.07 -4.00 -16.83
CA ILE A 180 1.02 -5.11 -17.00
C ILE A 180 0.43 -6.42 -16.49
N ALA A 181 -0.29 -6.40 -15.37
CA ALA A 181 -0.93 -7.60 -14.84
C ALA A 181 -1.99 -8.15 -15.83
N ASP A 182 -2.83 -7.28 -16.40
CA ASP A 182 -3.82 -7.68 -17.39
C ASP A 182 -3.17 -8.14 -18.70
N TRP A 183 -2.09 -7.47 -19.10
CA TRP A 183 -1.33 -7.87 -20.28
C TRP A 183 -0.75 -9.27 -20.11
N LEU A 184 -0.16 -9.59 -18.95
CA LEU A 184 0.36 -10.92 -18.63
C LEU A 184 -0.74 -11.99 -18.62
N SER A 185 -1.92 -11.69 -18.09
CA SER A 185 -3.07 -12.61 -18.15
C SER A 185 -3.47 -12.97 -19.58
N ASN A 186 -3.32 -12.04 -20.52
CA ASN A 186 -3.58 -12.26 -21.94
C ASN A 186 -2.39 -12.83 -22.72
N HIS A 187 -1.18 -12.82 -22.14
CA HIS A 187 0.07 -13.28 -22.77
C HIS A 187 0.84 -14.22 -21.81
N PRO A 188 0.32 -15.40 -21.47
CA PRO A 188 0.91 -16.28 -20.47
C PRO A 188 2.29 -16.86 -20.88
N ALA A 189 2.63 -16.81 -22.17
CA ALA A 189 3.93 -17.23 -22.69
C ALA A 189 4.91 -16.05 -22.91
N ALA A 190 4.55 -14.85 -22.46
CA ALA A 190 5.40 -13.67 -22.59
C ALA A 190 6.76 -13.87 -21.90
N THR A 191 7.80 -13.47 -22.59
CA THR A 191 9.16 -13.40 -22.05
C THR A 191 9.35 -12.17 -21.18
N GLN A 192 10.34 -12.21 -20.28
CA GLN A 192 10.73 -11.03 -19.49
C GLN A 192 11.11 -9.83 -20.39
N ARG A 193 11.70 -10.10 -21.55
CA ARG A 193 12.06 -9.07 -22.53
C ARG A 193 10.82 -8.38 -23.11
N GLU A 194 9.79 -9.14 -23.48
CA GLU A 194 8.53 -8.58 -23.99
C GLU A 194 7.81 -7.77 -22.91
N LEU A 195 7.83 -8.25 -21.66
CA LEU A 195 7.28 -7.52 -20.52
C LEU A 195 7.98 -6.18 -20.30
N GLN A 196 9.32 -6.18 -20.23
CA GLN A 196 10.15 -4.99 -20.02
C GLN A 196 9.91 -3.96 -21.12
N ARG A 197 9.90 -4.39 -22.39
CA ARG A 197 9.67 -3.53 -23.56
C ARG A 197 8.26 -2.97 -23.59
N THR A 198 7.27 -3.79 -23.25
CA THR A 198 5.85 -3.37 -23.14
C THR A 198 5.65 -2.32 -22.06
N LEU A 199 6.29 -2.50 -20.89
CA LEU A 199 6.27 -1.51 -19.82
C LEU A 199 6.99 -0.23 -20.27
N LEU A 200 8.22 -0.34 -20.78
CA LEU A 200 9.02 0.82 -21.19
C LEU A 200 8.28 1.70 -22.20
N ARG A 201 7.66 1.11 -23.21
CA ARG A 201 6.84 1.82 -24.20
C ARG A 201 5.77 2.71 -23.56
N ARG A 202 5.16 2.26 -22.46
CA ARG A 202 4.11 2.99 -21.73
C ARG A 202 4.68 4.12 -20.87
N LEU A 203 5.95 4.01 -20.46
CA LEU A 203 6.62 4.99 -19.61
C LEU A 203 7.32 6.09 -20.41
N LEU A 204 7.64 5.85 -21.68
CA LEU A 204 8.24 6.84 -22.58
C LEU A 204 7.32 8.06 -22.75
N ILE A 205 7.90 9.25 -22.57
CA ILE A 205 7.25 10.53 -22.88
C ILE A 205 7.75 10.98 -24.25
N VAL A 206 6.86 10.85 -25.24
CA VAL A 206 7.12 11.21 -26.64
C VAL A 206 6.33 12.45 -27.04
N ASP A 207 6.86 13.23 -27.98
CA ASP A 207 6.10 14.32 -28.60
C ASP A 207 5.11 13.77 -29.64
N GLU A 208 4.24 14.63 -30.19
CA GLU A 208 3.23 14.23 -31.17
C GLU A 208 3.81 13.63 -32.47
N LYS A 209 5.11 13.81 -32.73
CA LYS A 209 5.78 13.39 -33.96
C LYS A 209 6.59 12.11 -33.78
N THR A 210 6.77 11.65 -32.55
CA THR A 210 7.60 10.50 -32.20
C THR A 210 6.69 9.35 -31.77
N ASP A 211 6.78 8.22 -32.46
CA ASP A 211 6.07 7.01 -32.05
C ASP A 211 6.84 6.32 -30.92
N ALA A 212 6.19 6.09 -29.78
CA ALA A 212 6.79 5.41 -28.64
C ALA A 212 7.17 3.96 -28.94
N VAL A 213 6.48 3.28 -29.86
CA VAL A 213 6.81 1.93 -30.33
C VAL A 213 8.11 1.96 -31.13
N GLU A 214 8.23 2.87 -32.08
CA GLU A 214 9.43 2.99 -32.91
C GLU A 214 10.65 3.38 -32.06
N LEU A 215 10.47 4.32 -31.12
CA LEU A 215 11.50 4.72 -30.17
C LEU A 215 11.93 3.54 -29.31
N GLU A 216 10.99 2.84 -28.69
CA GLU A 216 11.26 1.68 -27.84
C GLU A 216 11.98 0.57 -28.63
N GLN A 217 11.53 0.25 -29.84
CA GLN A 217 12.14 -0.76 -30.72
C GLN A 217 13.57 -0.43 -31.12
N ALA A 218 13.91 0.86 -31.23
CA ALA A 218 15.26 1.31 -31.55
C ALA A 218 16.26 1.20 -30.38
N LEU A 219 15.78 1.00 -29.14
CA LEU A 219 16.64 0.92 -27.95
C LEU A 219 17.35 -0.44 -27.85
N SER A 220 18.66 -0.38 -27.62
CA SER A 220 19.49 -1.54 -27.26
C SER A 220 19.26 -1.97 -25.81
N ASP A 221 19.71 -3.16 -25.44
CA ASP A 221 19.53 -3.68 -24.09
C ASP A 221 20.34 -2.86 -23.06
N GLU A 222 21.52 -2.36 -23.44
CA GLU A 222 22.34 -1.47 -22.60
C GLU A 222 21.67 -0.10 -22.38
N GLN A 223 20.99 0.40 -23.41
CA GLN A 223 20.21 1.63 -23.33
C GLN A 223 19.00 1.46 -22.41
N ILE A 224 18.30 0.32 -22.49
CA ILE A 224 17.20 -0.02 -21.58
C ILE A 224 17.70 -0.10 -20.14
N ALA A 225 18.81 -0.80 -19.88
CA ALA A 225 19.40 -0.88 -18.54
C ALA A 225 19.80 0.50 -17.98
N SER A 226 20.24 1.43 -18.85
CA SER A 226 20.54 2.81 -18.47
C SER A 226 19.28 3.59 -18.10
N ILE A 227 18.17 3.36 -18.80
CA ILE A 227 16.85 3.93 -18.46
C ILE A 227 16.38 3.40 -17.11
N GLU A 228 16.47 2.09 -16.87
CA GLU A 228 16.10 1.47 -15.60
C GLU A 228 16.87 2.06 -14.42
N SER A 229 18.19 2.16 -14.55
CA SER A 229 19.05 2.79 -13.54
C SER A 229 18.66 4.25 -13.29
N ALA A 230 18.30 5.00 -14.33
CA ALA A 230 17.86 6.38 -14.19
C ALA A 230 16.49 6.50 -13.49
N LEU A 231 15.55 5.60 -13.79
CA LEU A 231 14.26 5.52 -13.11
C LEU A 231 14.43 5.16 -11.63
N GLU A 232 15.25 4.16 -11.32
CA GLU A 232 15.59 3.79 -9.94
C GLU A 232 16.24 4.96 -9.20
N ALA A 233 17.17 5.69 -9.83
CA ALA A 233 17.84 6.83 -9.22
C ALA A 233 16.86 7.93 -8.77
N VAL A 234 15.86 8.24 -9.60
CA VAL A 234 14.88 9.32 -9.36
C VAL A 234 13.73 8.90 -8.44
N ALA A 235 13.28 7.65 -8.53
CA ALA A 235 12.12 7.16 -7.80
C ALA A 235 12.35 7.12 -6.27
N PRO A 236 11.32 7.42 -5.46
CA PRO A 236 11.33 7.06 -4.06
C PRO A 236 11.28 5.53 -3.92
N GLU A 237 11.71 5.02 -2.78
CA GLU A 237 11.73 3.58 -2.50
C GLU A 237 11.40 3.32 -1.04
N LEU A 238 10.57 2.32 -0.79
CA LEU A 238 10.39 1.73 0.53
C LEU A 238 11.02 0.34 0.49
N ALA A 239 11.88 0.02 1.46
CA ALA A 239 12.53 -1.28 1.52
C ALA A 239 11.49 -2.41 1.47
N SER A 240 11.51 -3.18 0.39
CA SER A 240 10.63 -4.34 0.17
C SER A 240 11.36 -5.66 0.42
N ALA A 241 12.56 -5.62 0.98
CA ALA A 241 13.35 -6.80 1.26
C ALA A 241 14.35 -6.55 2.40
N ILE A 242 14.74 -7.63 3.08
CA ILE A 242 15.70 -7.59 4.19
C ILE A 242 16.79 -8.63 3.97
N GLN A 243 18.01 -8.28 4.38
CA GLN A 243 19.12 -9.21 4.43
C GLN A 243 19.06 -10.02 5.72
N LEU A 244 19.12 -11.35 5.59
CA LEU A 244 19.11 -12.29 6.71
C LEU A 244 20.36 -13.17 6.66
N ALA A 245 20.79 -13.65 7.82
CA ALA A 245 21.77 -14.71 7.94
C ALA A 245 21.13 -15.88 8.69
N CYS A 246 21.25 -17.10 8.15
CA CYS A 246 20.73 -18.28 8.83
C CYS A 246 21.51 -18.52 10.14
N PRO A 247 20.83 -18.66 11.30
CA PRO A 247 21.51 -18.90 12.56
C PRO A 247 22.19 -20.28 12.63
N GLU A 248 21.76 -21.24 11.80
CA GLU A 248 22.32 -22.60 11.77
C GLU A 248 23.57 -22.73 10.89
N CYS A 249 23.51 -22.21 9.65
CA CYS A 249 24.60 -22.39 8.69
C CYS A 249 25.35 -21.10 8.31
N GLY A 250 24.90 -19.93 8.77
CA GLY A 250 25.49 -18.64 8.45
C GLY A 250 25.25 -18.15 7.01
N PHE A 251 24.47 -18.88 6.20
CA PHE A 251 24.18 -18.47 4.82
C PHE A 251 23.42 -17.14 4.81
N GLU A 252 23.93 -16.19 4.04
CA GLU A 252 23.34 -14.88 3.83
C GLU A 252 22.39 -14.91 2.62
N HIS A 253 21.15 -14.48 2.81
CA HIS A 253 20.16 -14.38 1.75
C HIS A 253 19.19 -13.23 1.98
N GLN A 254 18.51 -12.84 0.91
CA GLN A 254 17.51 -11.78 0.94
C GLN A 254 16.12 -12.39 1.05
N LEU A 255 15.31 -11.87 1.96
CA LEU A 255 13.88 -12.19 2.06
C LEU A 255 13.06 -11.02 1.52
N GLN A 256 12.16 -11.29 0.58
CA GLN A 256 11.20 -10.31 0.09
C GLN A 256 10.07 -10.12 1.11
N LEU A 257 9.78 -8.88 1.45
CA LEU A 257 8.68 -8.51 2.33
C LEU A 257 7.41 -8.31 1.50
N ASP A 258 6.35 -9.02 1.85
CA ASP A 258 5.03 -8.75 1.30
C ASP A 258 4.33 -7.64 2.11
N LEU A 259 4.45 -6.41 1.60
CA LEU A 259 3.78 -5.23 2.16
C LEU A 259 2.25 -5.30 2.07
N TYR A 260 1.72 -6.20 1.23
CA TYR A 260 0.29 -6.41 1.02
C TYR A 260 -0.29 -7.54 1.88
N GLN A 261 0.57 -8.29 2.55
CA GLN A 261 0.15 -9.39 3.40
C GLN A 261 -0.63 -8.89 4.62
N GLN A 262 -1.65 -9.64 5.02
CA GLN A 262 -2.41 -9.41 6.26
C GLN A 262 -2.98 -7.98 6.42
N LEU A 263 -3.24 -7.28 5.31
CA LEU A 263 -3.86 -5.95 5.36
C LEU A 263 -5.33 -5.99 5.83
N LEU A 264 -5.98 -7.15 5.71
CA LEU A 264 -7.36 -7.36 6.14
C LEU A 264 -7.42 -8.41 7.24
N ALA A 265 -8.01 -8.04 8.38
CA ALA A 265 -8.36 -9.01 9.42
C ALA A 265 -9.50 -9.93 8.94
N PRO A 266 -9.54 -11.20 9.40
CA PRO A 266 -10.60 -12.14 9.06
C PRO A 266 -11.99 -11.58 9.34
N ILE A 267 -12.92 -11.77 8.40
CA ILE A 267 -14.28 -11.25 8.55
C ILE A 267 -15.04 -11.93 9.69
N SER A 268 -14.77 -13.21 9.94
CA SER A 268 -15.40 -13.96 11.04
C SER A 268 -15.20 -13.28 12.39
N GLN A 269 -13.99 -12.77 12.65
CA GLN A 269 -13.68 -12.05 13.87
C GLN A 269 -14.58 -10.82 14.03
N LEU A 270 -14.78 -10.04 12.97
CA LEU A 270 -15.69 -8.90 12.99
C LEU A 270 -17.15 -9.33 13.26
N LEU A 271 -17.61 -10.38 12.60
CA LEU A 271 -18.98 -10.86 12.75
C LEU A 271 -19.25 -11.37 14.17
N ASP A 272 -18.28 -12.05 14.78
CA ASP A 272 -18.36 -12.49 16.18
C ASP A 272 -18.44 -11.28 17.13
N GLU A 273 -17.63 -10.24 16.90
CA GLU A 273 -17.68 -9.01 17.68
C GLU A 273 -19.05 -8.31 17.57
N VAL A 274 -19.57 -8.19 16.35
CA VAL A 274 -20.89 -7.59 16.08
C VAL A 274 -21.99 -8.41 16.74
N HIS A 275 -21.97 -9.74 16.59
CA HIS A 275 -22.92 -10.64 17.20
C HIS A 275 -22.95 -10.50 18.73
N GLN A 276 -21.78 -10.53 19.37
CA GLN A 276 -21.65 -10.38 20.83
C GLN A 276 -22.16 -9.03 21.32
N LEU A 277 -21.86 -7.93 20.63
CA LEU A 277 -22.36 -6.62 21.03
C LEU A 277 -23.85 -6.46 20.80
N ALA A 278 -24.37 -6.96 19.67
CA ALA A 278 -25.79 -6.87 19.34
C ALA A 278 -26.66 -7.64 20.35
N ILE A 279 -26.26 -8.85 20.74
CA ILE A 279 -27.07 -9.66 21.68
C ILE A 279 -27.08 -9.09 23.11
N HIS A 280 -25.99 -8.43 23.55
CA HIS A 280 -25.87 -7.90 24.91
C HIS A 280 -26.35 -6.47 25.08
N TYR A 281 -26.14 -5.61 24.07
CA TYR A 281 -26.49 -4.19 24.14
C TYR A 281 -27.74 -3.84 23.32
N HIS A 282 -28.22 -4.76 22.48
CA HIS A 282 -29.39 -4.57 21.59
C HIS A 282 -29.24 -3.38 20.62
N TRP A 283 -27.99 -3.02 20.30
CA TRP A 283 -27.71 -2.04 19.26
C TRP A 283 -27.92 -2.63 17.88
N ARG A 284 -28.23 -1.77 16.91
CA ARG A 284 -28.33 -2.18 15.51
C ARG A 284 -26.93 -2.52 15.00
N GLU A 285 -26.85 -3.47 14.07
CA GLU A 285 -25.60 -3.84 13.40
C GLU A 285 -24.89 -2.61 12.84
N GLU A 286 -25.62 -1.74 12.13
CA GLU A 286 -25.08 -0.51 11.55
C GLU A 286 -24.42 0.39 12.61
N ASP A 287 -25.06 0.58 13.77
CA ASP A 287 -24.50 1.40 14.84
C ASP A 287 -23.19 0.80 15.39
N ILE A 288 -23.12 -0.53 15.49
CA ILE A 288 -21.93 -1.26 15.94
C ILE A 288 -20.81 -1.16 14.91
N LEU A 289 -21.12 -1.31 13.62
CA LEU A 289 -20.17 -1.24 12.52
C LEU A 289 -19.52 0.14 12.39
N HIS A 290 -20.22 1.21 12.77
CA HIS A 290 -19.67 2.56 12.78
C HIS A 290 -18.83 2.89 14.03
N LEU A 291 -18.81 2.01 15.05
CA LEU A 291 -17.89 2.18 16.17
C LEU A 291 -16.44 1.99 15.69
N PRO A 292 -15.50 2.84 16.15
CA PRO A 292 -14.08 2.57 16.00
C PRO A 292 -13.70 1.22 16.62
N GLU A 293 -12.75 0.53 16.02
CA GLU A 293 -12.29 -0.80 16.48
C GLU A 293 -11.91 -0.81 17.97
N THR A 294 -11.15 0.19 18.42
CA THR A 294 -10.73 0.34 19.83
C THR A 294 -11.91 0.43 20.79
N ARG A 295 -12.98 1.12 20.38
CA ARG A 295 -14.20 1.27 21.18
C ARG A 295 -14.99 -0.04 21.20
N ARG A 296 -15.09 -0.73 20.07
CA ARG A 296 -15.74 -2.04 19.96
C ARG A 296 -15.06 -3.07 20.88
N ARG A 297 -13.73 -3.15 20.83
CA ARG A 297 -12.91 -4.00 21.73
C ARG A 297 -13.10 -3.65 23.20
N ALA A 298 -13.17 -2.36 23.53
CA ALA A 298 -13.39 -1.93 24.91
C ALA A 298 -14.77 -2.34 25.45
N TYR A 299 -15.81 -2.43 24.61
CA TYR A 299 -17.11 -2.98 25.03
C TYR A 299 -17.06 -4.49 25.24
N LEU A 300 -16.40 -5.22 24.33
CA LEU A 300 -16.24 -6.68 24.47
C LEU A 300 -15.47 -7.06 25.74
N GLN A 301 -14.39 -6.33 26.06
CA GLN A 301 -13.65 -6.53 27.31
C GLN A 301 -14.53 -6.34 28.56
N ARG A 302 -15.47 -5.38 28.52
CA ARG A 302 -16.42 -5.19 29.63
C ARG A 302 -17.41 -6.35 29.75
N LEU A 303 -17.84 -6.93 28.62
CA LEU A 303 -18.67 -8.13 28.62
C LEU A 303 -17.92 -9.31 29.24
N GLU A 304 -16.68 -9.57 28.82
CA GLU A 304 -15.82 -10.62 29.38
C GLU A 304 -15.66 -10.49 30.90
N LEU A 305 -15.32 -9.28 31.38
CA LEU A 305 -15.19 -9.01 32.81
C LEU A 305 -16.51 -9.23 33.57
N SER A 306 -17.65 -8.86 32.98
CA SER A 306 -18.96 -9.02 33.60
C SER A 306 -19.42 -10.48 33.68
N GLN A 307 -19.05 -11.31 32.70
CA GLN A 307 -19.37 -12.74 32.66
C GLN A 307 -18.45 -13.54 33.60
N GLY A 308 -17.16 -13.19 33.67
CA GLY A 308 -16.22 -13.79 34.62
C GLY A 308 -16.63 -13.60 36.09
N MET A 309 -17.28 -12.48 36.42
CA MET A 309 -17.84 -12.25 37.77
C MET A 309 -19.12 -13.05 38.06
N ARG A 310 -19.87 -13.51 37.04
CA ARG A 310 -21.09 -14.31 37.22
C ARG A 310 -20.83 -15.81 37.35
N GLY A 311 -19.66 -16.31 36.94
CA GLY A 311 -19.27 -17.71 37.09
C GLY A 311 -18.56 -18.06 38.41
N ALA A 312 -18.34 -17.08 39.28
CA ALA A 312 -17.62 -17.21 40.55
C ALA A 312 -18.54 -17.15 41.80
N VAL A 313 -19.86 -17.27 41.61
CA VAL A 313 -20.90 -17.28 42.66
C VAL A 313 -21.70 -18.57 42.55
#